data_AF-A0A8H6XKW7-F1
#
_entry.id   AF-A0A8H6XKW7-F1
#
_cell.length_a   1.000
_cell.length_b   1.000
_cell.length_c   1.000
_cell.angle_alpha   90.00
_cell.angle_beta   90.00
_cell.angle_gamma   90.00
#
_symmetry.space_group_name_H-M   'P 1'
#
loop_
_entity.id
_entity.type
_entity.pdbx_description
1 polymer ?
#
loop_
_entity_poly.entity_id
_entity_poly.type
_entity_poly.pdbx_seq_one_letter_code
_entity_poly.pdbx_strand_id
1 'polypeptide(L)'
;MHFFISAGVLIFNIRVQQGRQSCSQTYTVVSGDTCSAIEAKTGVSDSQLHALNPSINSGCTNLGISQVLCLSTGGSSGGGCTSTYTVVGGDTCAAIEAKTGVSDSQLHAANPSINSGCTNLQIDQVLCLTGGNGGSSPPSGGISGLATYYDPNGGTGACGSVLQNSDFIVALGTGNWDGGAHCGQTVNVQYQGNTVQVTVQDLCPGCQGANGIDLSEGAMAALDSNYINDGVISVVWSFA
;
A
#
# COMPACT_ATOMS: atom_id res chain seq x y z
N MET A 1 -4.91 -46.33 -48.02
CA MET A 1 -6.11 -45.50 -48.24
C MET A 1 -6.88 -45.49 -46.92
N HIS A 2 -6.82 -44.40 -46.14
CA HIS A 2 -7.77 -43.26 -46.18
C HIS A 2 -9.20 -43.71 -45.83
N PHE A 3 -9.97 -43.14 -44.90
CA PHE A 3 -9.89 -41.89 -44.11
C PHE A 3 -10.94 -42.02 -42.96
N PHE A 4 -10.76 -41.28 -41.86
CA PHE A 4 -11.79 -40.97 -40.83
C PHE A 4 -12.89 -40.05 -41.45
N ILE A 5 -14.07 -39.76 -40.88
CA ILE A 5 -14.37 -38.96 -39.66
C ILE A 5 -15.85 -39.16 -39.25
N SER A 6 -16.17 -39.19 -37.95
CA SER A 6 -17.49 -38.86 -37.39
C SER A 6 -17.35 -37.91 -36.20
N ALA A 7 -18.42 -37.16 -35.95
CA ALA A 7 -18.57 -35.96 -35.13
C ALA A 7 -17.98 -36.02 -33.70
N GLY A 8 -17.27 -34.95 -33.32
CA GLY A 8 -16.72 -34.73 -31.98
C GLY A 8 -17.28 -33.46 -31.35
N VAL A 9 -17.91 -33.64 -30.19
CA VAL A 9 -18.42 -32.65 -29.24
C VAL A 9 -17.41 -31.52 -28.99
N LEU A 10 -17.87 -30.28 -29.01
CA LEU A 10 -17.15 -29.10 -28.53
C LEU A 10 -16.93 -29.22 -27.01
N ILE A 11 -15.83 -29.81 -26.59
CA ILE A 11 -15.28 -29.57 -25.26
C ILE A 11 -14.41 -28.32 -25.40
N PHE A 12 -14.92 -27.18 -24.92
CA PHE A 12 -14.09 -26.00 -24.68
C PHE A 12 -12.98 -26.42 -23.71
N ASN A 13 -11.78 -26.55 -24.24
CA ASN A 13 -10.57 -26.71 -23.44
C ASN A 13 -10.48 -25.48 -22.52
N ILE A 14 -10.70 -25.70 -21.21
CA ILE A 14 -10.29 -24.77 -20.16
C ILE A 14 -8.78 -24.62 -20.32
N ARG A 15 -8.35 -23.53 -20.95
CA ARG A 15 -6.99 -23.02 -20.74
C ARG A 15 -7.01 -22.46 -19.32
N VAL A 16 -6.28 -23.08 -18.40
CA VAL A 16 -5.77 -22.33 -17.25
C VAL A 16 -4.88 -21.25 -17.87
N GLN A 17 -5.41 -20.03 -17.97
CA GLN A 17 -4.61 -18.86 -18.31
C GLN A 17 -3.71 -18.59 -17.11
N GLN A 18 -2.57 -19.27 -17.05
CA GLN A 18 -1.46 -18.83 -16.19
C GLN A 18 -1.07 -17.46 -16.75
N GLY A 19 -1.45 -16.40 -16.04
CA GLY A 19 -1.14 -15.04 -16.42
C GLY A 19 0.35 -14.90 -16.67
N ARG A 20 0.74 -14.31 -17.81
CA ARG A 20 2.12 -13.85 -17.99
C ARG A 20 2.37 -12.85 -16.87
N GLN A 21 3.10 -13.24 -15.84
CA GLN A 21 3.58 -12.30 -14.85
C GLN A 21 4.51 -11.33 -15.58
N SER A 22 4.10 -10.07 -15.67
CA SER A 22 4.91 -9.02 -16.28
C SER A 22 6.11 -8.79 -15.40
N CYS A 23 7.29 -9.19 -15.88
CA CYS A 23 8.52 -8.88 -15.19
C CYS A 23 8.69 -7.36 -15.15
N SER A 24 8.72 -6.78 -13.96
CA SER A 24 8.83 -5.32 -13.79
C SER A 24 10.26 -4.90 -13.47
N GLN A 25 11.02 -5.75 -12.76
CA GLN A 25 12.45 -5.55 -12.57
C GLN A 25 13.22 -6.67 -13.25
N THR A 26 14.16 -6.30 -14.09
CA THR A 26 15.01 -7.24 -14.82
C THR A 26 16.48 -7.06 -14.48
N TYR A 27 17.28 -8.11 -14.72
CA TYR A 27 18.73 -8.10 -14.64
C TYR A 27 19.31 -8.70 -15.90
N THR A 28 20.33 -8.07 -16.47
CA THR A 28 21.03 -8.60 -17.64
C THR A 28 22.30 -9.31 -17.17
N VAL A 29 22.37 -10.61 -17.43
CA VAL A 29 23.52 -11.45 -17.07
C VAL A 29 24.79 -10.95 -17.74
N VAL A 30 25.85 -10.77 -16.96
CA VAL A 30 27.19 -10.45 -17.44
C VAL A 30 28.16 -11.63 -17.21
N SER A 31 29.33 -11.55 -17.84
CA SER A 31 30.36 -12.58 -17.67
C SER A 31 30.77 -12.74 -16.21
N GLY A 32 30.73 -13.97 -15.71
CA GLY A 32 31.12 -14.32 -14.34
C GLY A 32 30.00 -14.28 -13.30
N ASP A 33 28.75 -14.04 -13.70
CA ASP A 33 27.62 -14.11 -12.79
C ASP A 33 27.32 -15.55 -12.33
N THR A 34 26.96 -15.67 -11.06
CA THR A 34 26.40 -16.86 -10.40
C THR A 34 25.10 -16.45 -9.71
N CYS A 35 24.24 -17.40 -9.30
CA CYS A 35 23.03 -17.07 -8.53
C CYS A 35 23.39 -16.19 -7.31
N SER A 36 24.42 -16.58 -6.55
CA SER A 36 24.87 -15.85 -5.37
C SER A 36 25.45 -14.46 -5.67
N ALA A 37 26.14 -14.29 -6.81
CA ALA A 37 26.63 -12.97 -7.21
C ALA A 37 25.49 -12.05 -7.67
N ILE A 38 24.47 -12.60 -8.32
CA ILE A 38 23.26 -11.86 -8.71
C ILE A 38 22.45 -11.49 -7.47
N GLU A 39 22.26 -12.43 -6.54
CA GLU A 39 21.65 -12.16 -5.23
C GLU A 39 22.38 -11.06 -4.47
N ALA A 40 23.72 -11.14 -4.36
CA ALA A 40 24.50 -10.11 -3.69
C ALA A 40 24.42 -8.73 -4.38
N LYS A 41 24.32 -8.68 -5.71
CA LYS A 41 24.23 -7.44 -6.49
C LYS A 41 22.84 -6.82 -6.48
N THR A 42 21.81 -7.64 -6.46
CA THR A 42 20.43 -7.21 -6.73
C THR A 42 19.55 -7.30 -5.51
N GLY A 43 19.86 -8.17 -4.56
CA GLY A 43 19.03 -8.48 -3.39
C GLY A 43 17.93 -9.51 -3.65
N VAL A 44 17.82 -10.06 -4.87
CA VAL A 44 16.86 -11.14 -5.16
C VAL A 44 17.34 -12.41 -4.47
N SER A 45 16.49 -13.09 -3.70
CA SER A 45 16.89 -14.37 -3.12
C SER A 45 17.06 -15.42 -4.21
N ASP A 46 17.97 -16.37 -3.99
CA ASP A 46 18.16 -17.52 -4.89
C ASP A 46 16.82 -18.23 -5.21
N SER A 47 15.98 -18.43 -4.18
CA SER A 47 14.66 -19.03 -4.33
C SER A 47 13.71 -18.21 -5.21
N GLN A 48 13.69 -16.89 -5.06
CA GLN A 48 12.86 -16.00 -5.88
C GLN A 48 13.38 -15.94 -7.31
N LEU A 49 14.70 -15.92 -7.49
CA LEU A 49 15.33 -15.92 -8.81
C LEU A 49 14.95 -17.18 -9.60
N HIS A 50 14.97 -18.36 -8.95
CA HIS A 50 14.52 -19.62 -9.55
C HIS A 50 13.01 -19.65 -9.82
N ALA A 51 12.20 -19.12 -8.90
CA ALA A 51 10.75 -19.06 -9.07
C ALA A 51 10.34 -18.20 -10.28
N LEU A 52 11.01 -17.06 -10.46
CA LEU A 52 10.73 -16.11 -11.53
C LEU A 52 11.36 -16.50 -12.87
N ASN A 53 12.39 -17.35 -12.84
CA ASN A 53 13.08 -17.79 -14.05
C ASN A 53 13.18 -19.33 -14.09
N PRO A 54 12.07 -20.06 -14.31
CA PRO A 54 12.06 -21.53 -14.28
C PRO A 54 13.00 -22.20 -15.30
N SER A 55 13.56 -21.43 -16.23
CA SER A 55 14.55 -21.91 -17.20
C SER A 55 15.96 -22.00 -16.64
N ILE A 56 16.28 -21.35 -15.52
CA ILE A 56 17.59 -21.45 -14.88
C ILE A 56 17.64 -22.70 -14.00
N ASN A 57 18.76 -23.44 -14.05
CA ASN A 57 18.96 -24.61 -13.20
C ASN A 57 19.42 -24.18 -11.80
N SER A 58 19.33 -25.09 -10.82
CA SER A 58 19.67 -24.83 -9.41
C SER A 58 21.13 -24.42 -9.16
N GLY A 59 22.01 -24.52 -10.16
CA GLY A 59 23.41 -24.08 -10.05
C GLY A 59 23.71 -22.78 -10.78
N CYS A 60 22.71 -22.13 -11.41
CA CYS A 60 22.90 -21.06 -12.38
C CYS A 60 23.98 -21.37 -13.46
N THR A 61 24.23 -22.64 -13.77
CA THR A 61 25.30 -23.02 -14.71
C THR A 61 24.89 -22.88 -16.16
N ASN A 62 23.61 -22.59 -16.41
CA ASN A 62 23.04 -22.38 -17.73
C ASN A 62 22.70 -20.90 -18.02
N LEU A 63 23.25 -19.96 -17.24
CA LEU A 63 23.11 -18.53 -17.51
C LEU A 63 23.91 -18.13 -18.76
N GLY A 64 23.24 -17.50 -19.73
CA GLY A 64 23.88 -16.95 -20.92
C GLY A 64 24.23 -15.46 -20.74
N ILE A 65 25.38 -15.02 -21.25
CA ILE A 65 25.71 -13.58 -21.29
C ILE A 65 24.62 -12.83 -22.08
N SER A 66 24.19 -11.68 -21.56
CA SER A 66 23.06 -10.87 -22.07
C SER A 66 21.68 -11.51 -21.93
N GLN A 67 21.56 -12.66 -21.25
CA GLN A 67 20.26 -13.18 -20.84
C GLN A 67 19.60 -12.19 -19.87
N VAL A 68 18.34 -11.85 -20.14
CA VAL A 68 17.53 -11.02 -19.24
C VAL A 68 16.80 -11.94 -18.26
N LEU A 69 17.14 -11.84 -16.99
CA LEU A 69 16.47 -12.50 -15.88
C LEU A 69 15.42 -11.59 -15.28
N CYS A 70 14.33 -12.18 -14.82
CA CYS A 70 13.35 -11.49 -14.02
C CYS A 70 13.76 -11.49 -12.54
N LEU A 71 13.92 -10.31 -11.97
CA LEU A 71 14.21 -10.14 -10.54
C LEU A 71 12.94 -9.97 -9.72
N SER A 72 11.93 -9.32 -10.31
CA SER A 72 10.63 -9.12 -9.70
C SER A 72 9.55 -8.96 -10.75
N THR A 73 8.44 -9.64 -10.52
CA THR A 73 7.18 -9.34 -11.19
C THR A 73 6.53 -8.23 -10.38
N GLY A 74 7.08 -7.02 -10.50
CA GLY A 74 6.70 -5.85 -9.72
C GLY A 74 5.20 -5.81 -9.52
N GLY A 75 4.82 -5.61 -8.26
CA GLY A 75 3.54 -5.95 -7.65
C GLY A 75 2.35 -5.74 -8.56
N SER A 76 2.14 -6.69 -9.47
CA SER A 76 0.91 -6.83 -10.20
C SER A 76 0.08 -7.73 -9.33
N SER A 77 -0.38 -7.14 -8.21
CA SER A 77 -1.58 -7.61 -7.55
C SER A 77 -2.63 -7.73 -8.65
N GLY A 78 -3.03 -8.95 -8.98
CA GLY A 78 -4.20 -9.16 -9.81
C GLY A 78 -5.37 -8.48 -9.13
N GLY A 79 -5.74 -7.29 -9.63
CA GLY A 79 -6.84 -6.45 -9.15
C GLY A 79 -6.66 -5.90 -7.73
N GLY A 80 -6.29 -4.62 -7.60
CA GLY A 80 -6.61 -3.85 -6.38
C GLY A 80 -5.50 -2.99 -5.78
N CYS A 81 -4.27 -3.01 -6.29
CA CYS A 81 -3.25 -2.11 -5.76
C CYS A 81 -3.43 -0.68 -6.28
N THR A 82 -4.02 0.20 -5.47
CA THR A 82 -4.27 1.61 -5.82
C THR A 82 -3.23 2.57 -5.26
N SER A 83 -2.49 2.16 -4.24
CA SER A 83 -1.42 2.93 -3.62
C SER A 83 -0.13 2.12 -3.57
N THR A 84 0.98 2.74 -3.96
CA THR A 84 2.29 2.10 -4.06
C THR A 84 3.36 2.94 -3.40
N TYR A 85 4.39 2.26 -2.88
CA TYR A 85 5.60 2.86 -2.35
C TYR A 85 6.82 2.32 -3.09
N THR A 86 7.76 3.19 -3.45
CA THR A 86 9.04 2.77 -4.05
C THR A 86 10.10 2.74 -2.97
N VAL A 87 10.66 1.56 -2.74
CA VAL A 87 11.71 1.33 -1.75
C VAL A 87 12.95 2.14 -2.10
N VAL A 88 13.53 2.80 -1.11
CA VAL A 88 14.80 3.52 -1.20
C VAL A 88 15.84 2.90 -0.27
N GLY A 89 17.11 3.27 -0.46
CA GLY A 89 18.22 2.76 0.35
C GLY A 89 18.03 3.08 1.83
N GLY A 90 18.05 2.04 2.67
CA GLY A 90 17.89 2.15 4.13
C GLY A 90 16.48 1.91 4.65
N ASP A 91 15.50 1.61 3.77
CA ASP A 91 14.15 1.27 4.20
C ASP A 91 14.10 -0.05 4.98
N THR A 92 13.29 -0.05 6.04
CA THR A 92 12.88 -1.21 6.83
C THR A 92 11.36 -1.24 6.87
N CYS A 93 10.72 -2.33 7.33
CA CYS A 93 9.26 -2.35 7.47
C CYS A 93 8.78 -1.16 8.33
N ALA A 94 9.47 -0.93 9.47
CA ALA A 94 9.16 0.17 10.39
C ALA A 94 9.37 1.57 9.76
N ALA A 95 10.41 1.75 8.94
CA ALA A 95 10.64 3.03 8.26
C ALA A 95 9.58 3.32 7.18
N ILE A 96 9.14 2.27 6.48
CA ILE A 96 8.07 2.35 5.49
C ILE A 96 6.74 2.63 6.19
N GLU A 97 6.45 1.93 7.27
CA GLU A 97 5.27 2.15 8.13
C GLU A 97 5.23 3.60 8.63
N ALA A 98 6.30 4.10 9.25
CA ALA A 98 6.36 5.48 9.73
C ALA A 98 6.20 6.53 8.61
N LYS A 99 6.62 6.21 7.37
CA LYS A 99 6.57 7.14 6.24
C LYS A 99 5.25 7.10 5.46
N THR A 100 4.56 5.96 5.48
CA THR A 100 3.39 5.71 4.63
C THR A 100 2.12 5.46 5.42
N GLY A 101 2.23 5.21 6.73
CA GLY A 101 1.13 4.88 7.63
C GLY A 101 0.58 3.46 7.46
N VAL A 102 1.16 2.62 6.58
CA VAL A 102 0.75 1.21 6.43
C VAL A 102 1.32 0.38 7.57
N SER A 103 0.53 -0.47 8.21
CA SER A 103 1.08 -1.35 9.24
C SER A 103 1.99 -2.42 8.62
N ASP A 104 2.99 -2.89 9.37
CA ASP A 104 3.84 -4.03 8.98
C ASP A 104 3.01 -5.23 8.48
N SER A 105 1.94 -5.57 9.19
CA SER A 105 1.02 -6.64 8.82
C SER A 105 0.30 -6.40 7.49
N GLN A 106 -0.13 -5.17 7.21
CA GLN A 106 -0.77 -4.79 5.96
C GLN A 106 0.23 -4.78 4.80
N LEU A 107 1.46 -4.32 5.06
CA LEU A 107 2.55 -4.33 4.09
C LEU A 107 2.89 -5.76 3.67
N HIS A 108 2.98 -6.70 4.62
CA HIS A 108 3.21 -8.13 4.32
C HIS A 108 2.00 -8.79 3.66
N ALA A 109 0.78 -8.46 4.06
CA ALA A 109 -0.42 -8.98 3.43
C ALA A 109 -0.54 -8.54 1.95
N ALA A 110 -0.21 -7.27 1.68
CA ALA A 110 -0.24 -6.69 0.34
C ALA A 110 0.94 -7.13 -0.54
N ASN A 111 2.05 -7.54 0.08
CA ASN A 111 3.27 -7.95 -0.61
C ASN A 111 3.78 -9.28 -0.05
N PRO A 112 3.15 -10.43 -0.38
CA PRO A 112 3.55 -11.74 0.13
C PRO A 112 4.98 -12.16 -0.23
N SER A 113 5.63 -11.43 -1.15
CA SER A 113 7.04 -11.62 -1.50
C SER A 113 8.00 -11.01 -0.48
N ILE A 114 7.57 -10.09 0.39
CA ILE A 114 8.42 -9.52 1.46
C ILE A 114 8.43 -10.48 2.64
N ASN A 115 9.61 -10.77 3.19
CA ASN A 115 9.74 -11.58 4.41
C ASN A 115 9.39 -10.76 5.66
N SER A 116 9.13 -11.43 6.79
CA SER A 116 8.71 -10.78 8.04
C SER A 116 9.71 -9.81 8.67
N GLY A 117 10.92 -9.67 8.11
CA GLY A 117 11.92 -8.71 8.58
C GLY A 117 12.18 -7.58 7.59
N CYS A 118 11.47 -7.53 6.46
CA CYS A 118 11.78 -6.68 5.30
C CYS A 118 13.27 -6.74 4.88
N THR A 119 13.97 -7.82 5.16
CA THR A 119 15.41 -7.92 4.85
C THR A 119 15.66 -8.23 3.38
N ASN A 120 14.60 -8.52 2.62
CA ASN A 120 14.63 -8.77 1.18
C ASN A 120 14.03 -7.62 0.36
N LEU A 121 13.92 -6.42 0.94
CA LEU A 121 13.55 -5.22 0.19
C LEU A 121 14.69 -4.81 -0.76
N GLN A 122 14.34 -4.48 -2.00
CA GLN A 122 15.29 -4.00 -3.01
C GLN A 122 15.07 -2.52 -3.28
N ILE A 123 16.13 -1.75 -3.45
CA ILE A 123 16.01 -0.35 -3.92
C ILE A 123 15.24 -0.35 -5.25
N ASP A 124 14.33 0.60 -5.41
CA ASP A 124 13.39 0.74 -6.52
C ASP A 124 12.30 -0.34 -6.60
N GLN A 125 12.24 -1.27 -5.63
CA GLN A 125 11.11 -2.19 -5.53
C GLN A 125 9.83 -1.41 -5.24
N VAL A 126 8.83 -1.59 -6.11
CA VAL A 126 7.50 -1.04 -5.90
C VAL A 126 6.70 -1.99 -5.02
N LEU A 127 6.40 -1.55 -3.80
CA LEU A 127 5.53 -2.21 -2.84
C LEU A 127 4.10 -1.70 -3.00
N CYS A 128 3.15 -2.61 -2.87
CA CYS A 128 1.76 -2.26 -2.72
C CYS A 128 1.49 -1.82 -1.28
N LEU A 129 1.05 -0.58 -1.08
CA LEU A 129 0.62 -0.11 0.25
C LEU A 129 -0.81 -0.55 0.55
N THR A 130 -1.63 -0.75 -0.49
CA THR A 130 -3.01 -1.17 -0.36
C THR A 130 -3.26 -2.41 -1.20
N GLY A 131 -2.85 -3.57 -0.69
CA GLY A 131 -3.35 -4.84 -1.17
C GLY A 131 -4.77 -5.01 -0.64
N GLY A 132 -5.73 -5.31 -1.51
CA GLY A 132 -7.10 -5.58 -1.09
C GLY A 132 -7.13 -6.60 0.05
N ASN A 133 -7.69 -6.16 1.19
CA ASN A 133 -7.97 -6.86 2.45
C ASN A 133 -6.87 -6.80 3.53
N GLY A 134 -7.07 -5.91 4.51
CA GLY A 134 -6.24 -5.83 5.72
C GLY A 134 -6.54 -4.69 6.70
N GLY A 135 -7.26 -3.65 6.30
CA GLY A 135 -8.22 -2.97 7.19
C GLY A 135 -9.59 -3.52 6.85
N SER A 136 -10.49 -3.68 7.82
CA SER A 136 -11.91 -3.96 7.58
C SER A 136 -12.36 -3.26 6.31
N SER A 137 -12.91 -4.02 5.33
CA SER A 137 -13.49 -3.42 4.12
C SER A 137 -14.28 -2.19 4.56
N PRO A 138 -13.95 -0.99 4.06
CA PRO A 138 -14.74 0.17 4.40
C PRO A 138 -16.20 -0.13 4.02
N PRO A 139 -17.19 0.35 4.78
CA PRO A 139 -18.53 0.46 4.21
C PRO A 139 -18.35 1.17 2.86
N SER A 140 -18.90 0.57 1.79
CA SER A 140 -18.62 1.03 0.42
C SER A 140 -18.84 2.55 0.33
N GLY A 141 -17.75 3.32 0.22
CA GLY A 141 -17.78 4.79 0.34
C GLY A 141 -16.70 5.44 1.22
N GLY A 142 -15.88 4.67 1.95
CA GLY A 142 -14.76 5.20 2.73
C GLY A 142 -13.63 5.80 1.88
N ILE A 143 -13.16 7.00 2.26
CA ILE A 143 -12.02 7.73 1.71
C ILE A 143 -10.77 7.37 2.52
N SER A 144 -9.71 6.89 1.86
CA SER A 144 -8.41 6.67 2.50
C SER A 144 -7.61 7.97 2.55
N GLY A 145 -7.01 8.26 3.72
CA GLY A 145 -6.21 9.46 3.95
C GLY A 145 -5.30 9.34 5.17
N LEU A 146 -4.38 10.29 5.33
CA LEU A 146 -3.55 10.40 6.53
C LEU A 146 -4.25 11.30 7.54
N ALA A 147 -4.21 10.92 8.82
CA ALA A 147 -4.67 11.74 9.93
C ALA A 147 -3.48 12.17 10.81
N THR A 148 -3.45 13.46 11.11
CA THR A 148 -2.66 14.06 12.20
C THR A 148 -3.60 14.55 13.30
N TYR A 149 -3.04 15.17 14.34
CA TYR A 149 -3.82 15.91 15.31
C TYR A 149 -3.31 17.34 15.51
N TYR A 150 -4.23 18.21 15.97
CA TYR A 150 -3.93 19.59 16.33
C TYR A 150 -4.68 20.06 17.59
N ASP A 151 -4.16 21.14 18.18
CA ASP A 151 -4.72 21.78 19.36
C ASP A 151 -5.31 23.16 18.99
N PRO A 152 -6.63 23.29 18.81
CA PRO A 152 -7.25 24.57 18.47
C PRO A 152 -7.13 25.62 19.59
N ASN A 153 -6.97 25.21 20.85
CA ASN A 153 -6.74 26.07 22.02
C ASN A 153 -7.75 27.24 22.18
N GLY A 154 -9.02 27.01 21.87
CA GLY A 154 -10.05 28.06 21.90
C GLY A 154 -10.04 28.99 20.69
N GLY A 155 -9.30 28.64 19.63
CA GLY A 155 -9.30 29.33 18.35
C GLY A 155 -10.61 29.18 17.60
N THR A 156 -10.84 30.06 16.63
CA THR A 156 -11.99 29.99 15.73
C THR A 156 -11.61 29.20 14.48
N GLY A 157 -12.27 28.06 14.25
CA GLY A 157 -12.06 27.25 13.05
C GLY A 157 -12.63 27.92 11.79
N ALA A 158 -12.26 27.43 10.62
CA ALA A 158 -12.69 27.95 9.32
C ALA A 158 -14.22 27.90 9.11
N CYS A 159 -14.95 27.06 9.87
CA CYS A 159 -16.41 27.05 9.88
C CYS A 159 -17.05 28.13 10.78
N GLY A 160 -16.25 28.94 11.48
CA GLY A 160 -16.68 30.09 12.27
C GLY A 160 -16.98 29.79 13.75
N SER A 161 -16.85 28.55 14.19
CA SER A 161 -17.05 28.15 15.59
C SER A 161 -15.76 28.24 16.41
N VAL A 162 -15.87 28.54 17.69
CA VAL A 162 -14.75 28.42 18.66
C VAL A 162 -14.57 26.94 19.02
N LEU A 163 -13.34 26.44 18.95
CA LEU A 163 -13.00 25.02 19.10
C LEU A 163 -12.09 24.77 20.31
N GLN A 164 -12.34 23.69 21.05
CA GLN A 164 -11.55 23.24 22.17
C GLN A 164 -10.78 21.96 21.82
N ASN A 165 -9.63 21.72 22.48
CA ASN A 165 -8.80 20.54 22.21
C ASN A 165 -9.56 19.23 22.50
N SER A 166 -10.49 19.26 23.46
CA SER A 166 -11.32 18.11 23.83
C SER A 166 -12.51 17.87 22.91
N ASP A 167 -12.81 18.78 21.98
CA ASP A 167 -13.97 18.61 21.09
C ASP A 167 -13.72 17.44 20.13
N PHE A 168 -14.78 16.82 19.63
CA PHE A 168 -14.68 15.79 18.57
C PHE A 168 -14.84 16.45 17.20
N ILE A 169 -13.76 17.05 16.71
CA ILE A 169 -13.77 17.84 15.48
C ILE A 169 -12.68 17.38 14.52
N VAL A 170 -12.86 17.74 13.26
CA VAL A 170 -11.89 17.50 12.19
C VAL A 170 -11.70 18.76 11.35
N ALA A 171 -10.45 19.03 11.00
CA ALA A 171 -10.07 19.94 9.96
C ALA A 171 -9.87 19.18 8.65
N LEU A 172 -10.61 19.54 7.60
CA LEU A 172 -10.47 18.88 6.30
C LEU A 172 -9.30 19.44 5.51
N GLY A 173 -8.54 18.57 4.86
CA GLY A 173 -7.56 18.97 3.85
C GLY A 173 -8.21 19.66 2.66
N THR A 174 -7.42 20.45 1.94
CA THR A 174 -7.88 21.26 0.79
C THR A 174 -8.59 20.45 -0.30
N GLY A 175 -8.24 19.17 -0.49
CA GLY A 175 -8.87 18.32 -1.49
C GLY A 175 -10.33 17.96 -1.20
N ASN A 176 -10.78 18.09 0.04
CA ASN A 176 -12.15 17.77 0.47
C ASN A 176 -12.86 18.94 1.17
N TRP A 177 -12.24 20.13 1.17
CA TRP A 177 -12.77 21.31 1.87
C TRP A 177 -14.00 21.92 1.17
N ASP A 178 -14.01 21.89 -0.17
CA ASP A 178 -15.08 22.45 -1.03
C ASP A 178 -15.58 23.84 -0.59
N GLY A 179 -14.64 24.74 -0.30
CA GLY A 179 -14.96 26.11 0.12
C GLY A 179 -15.76 26.21 1.43
N GLY A 180 -15.77 25.16 2.26
CA GLY A 180 -16.52 25.09 3.51
C GLY A 180 -17.91 24.49 3.37
N ALA A 181 -18.29 23.94 2.21
CA ALA A 181 -19.59 23.31 2.01
C ALA A 181 -19.86 22.13 2.98
N HIS A 182 -18.79 21.55 3.54
CA HIS A 182 -18.86 20.46 4.49
C HIS A 182 -18.90 20.89 5.96
N CYS A 183 -18.91 22.19 6.26
CA CYS A 183 -18.99 22.68 7.63
C CYS A 183 -20.22 22.12 8.37
N GLY A 184 -19.99 21.59 9.58
CA GLY A 184 -21.02 20.98 10.43
C GLY A 184 -21.40 19.55 10.03
N GLN A 185 -20.85 18.99 8.95
CA GLN A 185 -21.09 17.59 8.59
C GLN A 185 -20.33 16.66 9.55
N THR A 186 -20.93 15.50 9.82
CA THR A 186 -20.30 14.44 10.61
C THR A 186 -19.44 13.57 9.70
N VAL A 187 -18.29 13.17 10.20
CA VAL A 187 -17.36 12.24 9.56
C VAL A 187 -17.12 11.06 10.50
N ASN A 188 -17.24 9.85 9.97
CA ASN A 188 -16.75 8.64 10.63
C ASN A 188 -15.28 8.45 10.28
N VAL A 189 -14.39 8.33 11.26
CA VAL A 189 -12.96 8.06 11.05
C VAL A 189 -12.60 6.74 11.71
N GLN A 190 -11.91 5.88 10.98
CA GLN A 190 -11.58 4.51 11.38
C GLN A 190 -10.07 4.27 11.35
N TYR A 191 -9.57 3.66 12.42
CA TYR A 191 -8.16 3.26 12.57
C TYR A 191 -8.08 2.02 13.46
N GLN A 192 -7.35 0.99 13.01
CA GLN A 192 -7.11 -0.26 13.78
C GLN A 192 -8.36 -0.88 14.46
N GLY A 193 -9.52 -0.78 13.82
CA GLY A 193 -10.80 -1.31 14.33
C GLY A 193 -11.56 -0.36 15.27
N ASN A 194 -10.96 0.76 15.67
CA ASN A 194 -11.66 1.84 16.35
C ASN A 194 -12.37 2.74 15.34
N THR A 195 -13.46 3.35 15.78
CA THR A 195 -14.20 4.36 15.01
C THR A 195 -14.53 5.54 15.89
N VAL A 196 -14.22 6.74 15.42
CA VAL A 196 -14.62 8.00 16.06
C VAL A 196 -15.51 8.80 15.11
N GLN A 197 -16.55 9.43 15.65
CA GLN A 197 -17.37 10.40 14.93
C GLN A 197 -16.90 11.81 15.29
N VAL A 198 -16.64 12.61 14.27
CA VAL A 198 -16.14 13.98 14.41
C VAL A 198 -16.94 14.92 13.54
N THR A 199 -16.98 16.20 13.90
CA THR A 199 -17.67 17.24 13.11
C THR A 199 -16.65 18.07 12.35
N VAL A 200 -16.91 18.30 11.06
CA VAL A 200 -16.10 19.23 10.25
C VAL A 200 -16.29 20.64 10.78
N GLN A 201 -15.24 21.23 11.33
CA GLN A 201 -15.28 22.60 11.89
C GLN A 201 -14.14 23.49 11.40
N ASP A 202 -13.19 22.93 10.67
CA ASP A 202 -11.99 23.65 10.29
C ASP A 202 -11.42 23.21 8.94
N LEU A 203 -10.50 24.01 8.42
CA LEU A 203 -9.70 23.75 7.23
C LEU A 203 -8.26 23.48 7.65
N CYS A 204 -7.68 22.46 7.07
CA CYS A 204 -6.27 22.14 7.20
C CYS A 204 -5.54 22.36 5.86
N PRO A 205 -4.97 23.55 5.60
CA PRO A 205 -4.25 23.82 4.35
C PRO A 205 -2.99 22.96 4.18
N GLY A 206 -2.39 22.54 5.30
CA GLY A 206 -1.14 21.78 5.35
C GLY A 206 -1.30 20.27 5.44
N CYS A 207 -2.53 19.75 5.39
CA CYS A 207 -2.77 18.31 5.54
C CYS A 207 -2.09 17.51 4.43
N GLN A 208 -1.55 16.36 4.82
CA GLN A 208 -0.74 15.55 3.92
C GLN A 208 -1.61 14.80 2.91
N GLY A 209 -1.33 15.03 1.63
CA GLY A 209 -2.07 14.41 0.53
C GLY A 209 -3.47 15.00 0.30
N ALA A 210 -4.13 14.55 -0.77
CA ALA A 210 -5.44 15.08 -1.17
C ALA A 210 -6.57 14.80 -0.16
N ASN A 211 -6.45 13.72 0.61
CA ASN A 211 -7.45 13.25 1.55
C ASN A 211 -7.01 13.33 3.02
N GLY A 212 -5.96 14.11 3.30
CA GLY A 212 -5.48 14.30 4.67
C GLY A 212 -6.52 15.01 5.53
N ILE A 213 -6.60 14.61 6.80
CA ILE A 213 -7.46 15.24 7.81
C ILE A 213 -6.66 15.53 9.08
N ASP A 214 -7.05 16.55 9.83
CA ASP A 214 -6.44 16.89 11.12
C ASP A 214 -7.49 16.77 12.21
N LEU A 215 -7.32 15.83 13.12
CA LEU A 215 -8.24 15.62 14.23
C LEU A 215 -7.89 16.53 15.40
N SER A 216 -8.86 16.95 16.19
CA SER A 216 -8.53 17.47 17.52
C SER A 216 -7.86 16.40 18.38
N GLU A 217 -7.07 16.81 19.37
CA GLU A 217 -6.48 15.91 20.37
C GLU A 217 -7.52 14.95 20.98
N GLY A 218 -8.70 15.46 21.37
CA GLY A 218 -9.78 14.65 21.93
C GLY A 218 -10.30 13.57 20.97
N ALA A 219 -10.41 13.89 19.68
CA ALA A 219 -10.83 12.93 18.67
C ALA A 219 -9.73 11.89 18.38
N MET A 220 -8.48 12.33 18.26
CA MET A 220 -7.35 11.44 18.02
C MET A 220 -7.13 10.48 19.19
N ALA A 221 -7.17 10.97 20.43
CA ALA A 221 -7.00 10.13 21.62
C ALA A 221 -8.08 9.05 21.78
N ALA A 222 -9.29 9.30 21.27
CA ALA A 222 -10.36 8.29 21.25
C ALA A 222 -10.21 7.27 20.13
N LEU A 223 -9.51 7.63 19.06
CA LEU A 223 -9.25 6.78 17.90
C LEU A 223 -8.02 5.90 18.11
N ASP A 224 -6.97 6.47 18.70
CA ASP A 224 -5.70 5.82 19.02
C ASP A 224 -5.18 6.28 20.40
N SER A 225 -5.05 5.33 21.32
CA SER A 225 -4.50 5.59 22.66
C SER A 225 -3.00 5.87 22.66
N ASN A 226 -2.27 5.55 21.58
CA ASN A 226 -0.83 5.75 21.45
C ASN A 226 -0.45 6.92 20.53
N TYR A 227 -1.42 7.78 20.18
CA TYR A 227 -1.28 8.78 19.11
C TYR A 227 -0.07 9.72 19.23
N ILE A 228 0.40 10.00 20.46
CA ILE A 228 1.58 10.82 20.73
C ILE A 228 2.85 10.19 20.12
N ASN A 229 2.94 8.86 20.11
CA ASN A 229 4.10 8.13 19.59
C ASN A 229 3.94 7.81 18.10
N ASP A 230 2.71 7.57 17.64
CA ASP A 230 2.42 7.20 16.26
C ASP A 230 2.44 8.42 15.33
N GLY A 231 2.04 9.60 15.82
CA GLY A 231 2.10 10.86 15.08
C GLY A 231 1.11 10.93 13.92
N VAL A 232 1.56 10.54 12.72
CA VAL A 232 0.73 10.50 11.51
C VAL A 232 0.23 9.07 11.30
N ILE A 233 -1.09 8.88 11.26
CA ILE A 233 -1.69 7.56 11.10
C ILE A 233 -2.48 7.45 9.79
N SER A 234 -2.49 6.27 9.16
CA SER A 234 -3.34 6.02 7.98
C SER A 234 -4.74 5.63 8.42
N VAL A 235 -5.74 6.40 8.01
CA VAL A 235 -7.14 6.20 8.38
C VAL A 235 -8.02 5.96 7.17
N VAL A 236 -9.22 5.47 7.44
CA VAL A 236 -10.32 5.53 6.48
C VAL A 236 -11.43 6.37 7.07
N TRP A 237 -11.92 7.33 6.31
CA TRP A 237 -12.98 8.23 6.78
C TRP A 237 -14.08 8.43 5.74
N SER A 238 -15.28 8.77 6.17
CA SER A 238 -16.38 9.10 5.26
C SER A 238 -17.33 10.10 5.90
N PHE A 239 -17.92 10.97 5.09
CA PHE A 239 -19.10 11.73 5.51
C PHE A 239 -20.21 10.75 5.94
N ALA A 240 -20.87 11.05 7.06
CA ALA A 240 -21.92 10.24 7.68
C ALA A 240 -23.33 10.68 7.25
#